data_AF-A0A0L7K4C0-F1
#
_entry.id   AF-A0A0L7K4C0-F1
#
_cell.length_a   1.000
_cell.length_b   1.000
_cell.length_c   1.000
_cell.angle_alpha   90.00
_cell.angle_beta   90.00
_cell.angle_gamma   90.00
#
_symmetry.space_group_name_H-M   'P 1'
#
loop_
_entity.id
_entity.type
_entity.pdbx_description
1 polymer ?
#
loop_
_entity_poly.entity_id
_entity_poly.type
_entity_poly.pdbx_seq_one_letter_code
_entity_poly.pdbx_strand_id
1 'polypeptide(L)'
;YIDGTSHNEAYTFYNWAGIDIFCYFSHHLITIPPLGWINVGHAHGVKIIASLLEFVKYFNVILHQAIPHAVLIWAFFDACDGIFTNYSWSERNVAESALVAGDRITDLYIGIDVWGRNFFGGGEFNTQEAVGVAHAHGCSLAIFAPAWTHEAMSREKTDANVVAMAEDLVSMSTDIDDCQLFLLRDRALWGSLWPFLNTRVPTALPFKTSFCRGLGVKRRMYGEVLCNAPWYNLRHQQYQPNSAHGPHGYLLSSSDDIQRDRNTDYLYKDGKGILRYRASFQRSRQELHSVNSKMITDNNMIADNEDNLNTIEDQKEYEKDLAEPEQSKHESPWKDTADDHEEEVELGRSDQNDGRGRSMMQMSVNLKLGSKGTRQRFGLACVPGERECLEVYQDDSFNGGSCLRINPSDNLDHAHRHTRLFHCDFYCKDTLIVCVVTKELSGFIEQFLNIELFMKDARNQDLKATLIGRSLSQPEAVKENSSGMVLVLPLEITSQPFREMQKYLLLNESAFYVPLENSFGWTV
;
A
#
# COMPACT_ATOMS: atom_id res chain seq x y z
N TYR A 1 10.58 20.25 -14.99
CA TYR A 1 11.74 19.37 -14.76
C TYR A 1 11.59 18.08 -15.57
N ILE A 2 12.04 18.07 -16.83
CA ILE A 2 12.03 16.85 -17.66
C ILE A 2 13.18 15.90 -17.24
N ASP A 3 14.30 16.48 -16.82
CA ASP A 3 15.52 15.74 -16.48
C ASP A 3 15.71 15.49 -14.98
N GLY A 4 14.66 15.77 -14.18
CA GLY A 4 14.72 15.64 -12.74
C GLY A 4 15.26 16.88 -12.02
N THR A 5 15.69 16.72 -10.77
CA THR A 5 16.25 17.77 -9.90
C THR A 5 17.44 17.23 -9.09
N SER A 6 18.20 18.14 -8.48
CA SER A 6 19.26 17.82 -7.52
C SER A 6 18.76 17.63 -6.08
N HIS A 7 17.46 17.43 -5.87
CA HIS A 7 16.84 17.24 -4.56
C HIS A 7 16.16 15.87 -4.52
N ASN A 8 16.44 15.05 -3.50
CA ASN A 8 15.92 13.69 -3.36
C ASN A 8 14.70 13.59 -2.42
N GLU A 9 14.16 14.72 -1.97
CA GLU A 9 13.05 14.80 -1.01
C GLU A 9 11.65 14.80 -1.67
N ALA A 10 11.61 14.82 -3.01
CA ALA A 10 10.36 14.89 -3.76
C ALA A 10 9.53 13.60 -3.58
N TYR A 11 8.21 13.78 -3.43
CA TYR A 11 7.28 12.67 -3.38
C TYR A 11 7.45 11.77 -4.61
N THR A 12 7.45 10.47 -4.34
CA THR A 12 7.52 9.44 -5.35
C THR A 12 6.50 8.38 -5.01
N PHE A 13 5.76 7.95 -6.02
CA PHE A 13 4.83 6.85 -5.90
C PHE A 13 5.53 5.52 -6.24
N TYR A 14 5.26 4.47 -5.45
CA TYR A 14 5.92 3.17 -5.59
C TYR A 14 4.95 2.01 -5.81
N ASN A 15 3.70 2.17 -5.41
CA ASN A 15 2.71 1.10 -5.34
C ASN A 15 1.99 0.89 -6.69
N TRP A 16 2.72 1.07 -7.81
CA TRP A 16 2.18 0.95 -9.18
C TRP A 16 1.50 -0.38 -9.46
N ALA A 17 1.96 -1.46 -8.81
CA ALA A 17 1.37 -2.76 -8.98
C ALA A 17 -0.07 -2.87 -8.44
N GLY A 18 -0.51 -1.99 -7.54
CA GLY A 18 -1.89 -1.94 -7.06
C GLY A 18 -2.79 -0.95 -7.82
N ILE A 19 -2.30 -0.31 -8.89
CA ILE A 19 -2.99 0.81 -9.55
C ILE A 19 -3.40 0.49 -10.97
N ASP A 20 -4.67 0.71 -11.27
CA ASP A 20 -5.16 0.54 -12.64
C ASP A 20 -4.96 1.74 -13.55
N ILE A 21 -5.36 2.89 -13.01
CA ILE A 21 -5.33 4.18 -13.66
C ILE A 21 -4.79 5.16 -12.62
N PHE A 22 -3.83 5.97 -13.03
CA PHE A 22 -3.27 7.02 -12.18
C PHE A 22 -3.67 8.39 -12.73
N CYS A 23 -4.47 9.13 -11.96
CA CYS A 23 -4.85 10.49 -12.28
C CYS A 23 -3.85 11.46 -11.69
N TYR A 24 -3.09 12.17 -12.54
CA TYR A 24 -2.18 13.21 -12.06
C TYR A 24 -2.98 14.47 -11.74
N PHE A 25 -3.06 14.78 -10.45
CA PHE A 25 -3.83 15.90 -9.94
C PHE A 25 -2.93 17.13 -9.69
N SER A 26 -3.45 18.31 -10.05
CA SER A 26 -2.95 19.60 -9.57
C SER A 26 -4.11 20.57 -9.35
N HIS A 27 -3.83 21.71 -8.73
CA HIS A 27 -4.83 22.78 -8.55
C HIS A 27 -5.06 23.63 -9.80
N HIS A 28 -4.41 23.30 -10.93
CA HIS A 28 -4.65 23.98 -12.20
C HIS A 28 -5.92 23.47 -12.88
N LEU A 29 -6.60 24.38 -13.59
CA LEU A 29 -7.82 24.13 -14.35
C LEU A 29 -7.70 22.92 -15.27
N ILE A 30 -6.60 22.89 -16.03
CA ILE A 30 -6.19 21.79 -16.89
C ILE A 30 -4.83 21.35 -16.40
N THR A 31 -4.70 20.07 -16.04
CA THR A 31 -3.42 19.51 -15.61
C THR A 31 -2.95 18.50 -16.65
N ILE A 32 -1.85 18.79 -17.35
CA ILE A 32 -1.17 17.81 -18.18
C ILE A 32 -0.14 17.09 -17.30
N PRO A 33 -0.20 15.75 -17.16
CA PRO A 33 0.75 15.00 -16.37
C PRO A 33 2.19 15.27 -16.84
N PRO A 34 3.15 15.52 -15.92
CA PRO A 34 4.54 15.70 -16.30
C PRO A 34 5.12 14.42 -16.94
N LEU A 35 6.03 14.57 -17.91
CA LEU A 35 6.62 13.45 -18.65
C LEU A 35 7.24 12.37 -17.74
N GLY A 36 7.83 12.75 -16.61
CA GLY A 36 8.37 11.80 -15.64
C GLY A 36 7.31 10.83 -15.10
N TRP A 37 6.12 11.36 -14.76
CA TRP A 37 4.98 10.58 -14.28
C TRP A 37 4.37 9.71 -15.38
N ILE A 38 4.28 10.25 -16.61
CA ILE A 38 3.81 9.48 -17.78
C ILE A 38 4.72 8.27 -18.01
N ASN A 39 6.03 8.51 -18.11
CA ASN A 39 7.00 7.47 -18.43
C ASN A 39 7.03 6.37 -17.38
N VAL A 40 7.02 6.73 -16.10
CA VAL A 40 7.09 5.76 -15.02
C VAL A 40 5.80 4.95 -14.89
N GLY A 41 4.64 5.58 -15.06
CA GLY A 41 3.37 4.86 -15.09
C GLY A 41 3.32 3.86 -16.24
N HIS A 42 3.66 4.29 -17.45
CA HIS A 42 3.70 3.40 -18.62
C HIS A 42 4.73 2.26 -18.48
N ALA A 43 5.89 2.54 -17.88
CA ALA A 43 6.90 1.51 -17.60
C ALA A 43 6.38 0.41 -16.65
N HIS A 44 5.37 0.71 -15.83
CA HIS A 44 4.67 -0.24 -14.96
C HIS A 44 3.32 -0.70 -15.54
N GLY A 45 3.02 -0.38 -16.79
CA GLY A 45 1.75 -0.74 -17.46
C GLY A 45 0.53 0.07 -16.99
N VAL A 46 0.73 1.15 -16.24
CA VAL A 46 -0.34 1.99 -15.66
C VAL A 46 -0.74 3.10 -16.62
N LYS A 47 -2.04 3.23 -16.88
CA LYS A 47 -2.59 4.34 -17.67
C LYS A 47 -2.50 5.62 -16.87
N ILE A 48 -1.91 6.66 -17.44
CA ILE A 48 -1.76 7.97 -16.80
C ILE A 48 -2.76 8.94 -17.45
N ILE A 49 -3.65 9.51 -16.63
CA ILE A 49 -4.67 10.45 -17.11
C ILE A 49 -4.48 11.85 -16.50
N ALA A 50 -4.89 12.85 -17.26
CA ALA A 50 -4.97 14.26 -16.86
C ALA A 50 -6.21 14.53 -16.00
N SER A 51 -6.17 15.57 -15.16
CA SER A 51 -7.34 16.09 -14.47
C SER A 51 -7.85 17.38 -15.13
N LEU A 52 -9.18 17.51 -15.20
CA LEU A 52 -9.88 18.67 -15.75
C LEU A 52 -10.92 19.18 -14.74
N LEU A 53 -10.46 19.96 -13.75
CA LEU A 53 -11.18 20.15 -12.50
C LEU A 53 -12.40 21.10 -12.61
N GLU A 54 -12.30 22.20 -13.37
CA GLU A 54 -13.44 23.12 -13.55
C GLU A 54 -14.16 23.00 -14.90
N PHE A 55 -13.83 22.06 -15.80
CA PHE A 55 -14.69 21.87 -16.99
C PHE A 55 -16.10 21.50 -16.59
N VAL A 56 -16.28 20.67 -15.56
CA VAL A 56 -17.60 20.34 -15.04
C VAL A 56 -18.32 21.59 -14.52
N LYS A 57 -17.61 22.49 -13.85
CA LYS A 57 -18.17 23.74 -13.31
C LYS A 57 -18.46 24.77 -14.40
N TYR A 58 -17.55 24.94 -15.36
CA TYR A 58 -17.74 25.79 -16.53
C TYR A 58 -18.86 25.27 -17.43
N PHE A 59 -18.87 23.97 -17.71
CA PHE A 59 -19.94 23.30 -18.44
C PHE A 59 -21.27 23.45 -17.72
N ASN A 60 -21.33 23.25 -16.40
CA ASN A 60 -22.53 23.49 -15.60
C ASN A 60 -23.03 24.95 -15.72
N VAL A 61 -22.13 25.93 -15.57
CA VAL A 61 -22.46 27.36 -15.73
C VAL A 61 -22.96 27.67 -17.14
N ILE A 62 -22.26 27.24 -18.19
CA ILE A 62 -22.64 27.47 -19.58
C ILE A 62 -23.96 26.76 -19.92
N LEU A 63 -24.15 25.53 -19.43
CA LEU A 63 -25.37 24.76 -19.64
C LEU A 63 -26.58 25.46 -19.01
N HIS A 64 -26.45 25.98 -17.78
CA HIS A 64 -27.52 26.74 -17.12
C HIS A 64 -27.75 28.13 -17.71
N GLN A 65 -26.74 28.73 -18.33
CA GLN A 65 -26.89 29.96 -19.12
C GLN A 65 -27.62 29.72 -20.45
N ALA A 66 -27.30 28.61 -21.13
CA ALA A 66 -27.91 28.25 -22.41
C ALA A 66 -29.31 27.65 -22.25
N ILE A 67 -29.55 26.91 -21.17
CA ILE A 67 -30.79 26.20 -20.88
C ILE A 67 -31.19 26.50 -19.42
N PRO A 68 -32.02 27.54 -19.19
CA PRO A 68 -32.55 27.85 -17.88
C PRO A 68 -33.30 26.63 -17.31
N HIS A 69 -32.97 26.23 -16.08
CA HIS A 69 -33.51 25.05 -15.38
C HIS A 69 -33.05 23.68 -15.90
N ALA A 70 -31.95 23.60 -16.67
CA ALA A 70 -31.36 22.31 -17.00
C ALA A 70 -31.05 21.50 -15.73
N VAL A 71 -31.60 20.30 -15.62
CA VAL A 71 -31.22 19.34 -14.58
C VAL A 71 -30.22 18.39 -15.23
N LEU A 72 -29.01 18.34 -14.68
CA LEU A 72 -27.97 17.45 -15.15
C LEU A 72 -28.24 16.04 -14.60
N ILE A 73 -29.05 15.25 -15.31
CA ILE A 73 -29.43 13.90 -14.89
C ILE A 73 -28.53 12.89 -15.60
N TRP A 74 -27.68 12.22 -14.82
CA TRP A 74 -27.13 10.85 -14.90
C TRP A 74 -26.75 10.15 -16.22
N ALA A 75 -26.93 10.75 -17.40
CA ALA A 75 -26.51 10.21 -18.70
C ALA A 75 -24.99 10.24 -18.91
N PHE A 76 -24.21 10.59 -17.89
CA PHE A 76 -22.75 10.64 -17.96
C PHE A 76 -22.12 9.28 -17.81
N PHE A 77 -22.69 8.37 -17.00
CA PHE A 77 -22.06 7.07 -16.78
C PHE A 77 -22.07 6.23 -18.07
N ASP A 78 -23.19 6.22 -18.79
CA ASP A 78 -23.28 5.58 -20.12
C ASP A 78 -22.40 6.25 -21.18
N ALA A 79 -22.04 7.52 -20.97
CA ALA A 79 -21.22 8.30 -21.90
C ALA A 79 -19.72 8.29 -21.57
N CYS A 80 -19.30 7.64 -20.48
CA CYS A 80 -17.89 7.57 -20.07
C CYS A 80 -17.40 6.13 -19.86
N ASP A 81 -16.09 5.93 -19.96
CA ASP A 81 -15.45 4.63 -19.70
C ASP A 81 -15.56 4.21 -18.22
N GLY A 82 -15.72 5.16 -17.31
CA GLY A 82 -15.97 4.90 -15.90
C GLY A 82 -16.28 6.17 -15.13
N ILE A 83 -16.94 6.03 -13.99
CA ILE A 83 -17.36 7.16 -13.15
C ILE A 83 -16.67 7.12 -11.80
N PHE A 84 -16.05 8.24 -11.45
CA PHE A 84 -15.53 8.49 -10.11
C PHE A 84 -16.61 9.18 -9.28
N THR A 85 -17.10 8.52 -8.24
CA THR A 85 -18.06 9.14 -7.32
C THR A 85 -17.37 10.17 -6.43
N ASN A 86 -18.14 11.14 -5.94
CA ASN A 86 -17.68 11.96 -4.83
C ASN A 86 -17.41 11.09 -3.60
N TYR A 87 -16.53 11.52 -2.69
CA TYR A 87 -16.18 10.78 -1.48
C TYR A 87 -17.15 10.98 -0.31
N SER A 88 -18.14 11.88 -0.41
CA SER A 88 -19.19 12.04 0.61
C SER A 88 -20.39 11.13 0.32
N TRP A 89 -20.29 9.86 0.72
CA TRP A 89 -21.33 8.85 0.55
C TRP A 89 -21.63 8.11 1.87
N SER A 90 -22.79 7.46 1.92
CA SER A 90 -23.15 6.45 2.93
C SER A 90 -23.09 5.04 2.32
N GLU A 91 -23.03 4.00 3.15
CA GLU A 91 -23.09 2.59 2.68
C GLU A 91 -24.28 2.35 1.75
N ARG A 92 -25.45 2.92 2.11
CA ARG A 92 -26.64 2.89 1.26
C ARG A 92 -26.40 3.47 -0.13
N ASN A 93 -25.68 4.59 -0.24
CA ASN A 93 -25.38 5.18 -1.55
C ASN A 93 -24.46 4.29 -2.38
N VAL A 94 -23.51 3.58 -1.75
CA VAL A 94 -22.65 2.60 -2.44
C VAL A 94 -23.50 1.44 -2.95
N ALA A 95 -24.36 0.86 -2.11
CA ALA A 95 -25.24 -0.23 -2.50
C ALA A 95 -26.20 0.17 -3.65
N GLU A 96 -26.84 1.33 -3.55
CA GLU A 96 -27.73 1.85 -4.61
C GLU A 96 -26.95 2.13 -5.92
N SER A 97 -25.74 2.70 -5.83
CA SER A 97 -24.90 2.95 -7.01
C SER A 97 -24.45 1.65 -7.66
N ALA A 98 -24.08 0.65 -6.86
CA ALA A 98 -23.68 -0.66 -7.34
C ALA A 98 -24.81 -1.38 -8.07
N LEU A 99 -26.02 -1.35 -7.51
CA LEU A 99 -27.22 -1.92 -8.14
C LEU A 99 -27.49 -1.29 -9.51
N VAL A 100 -27.33 0.02 -9.65
CA VAL A 100 -27.57 0.69 -10.93
C VAL A 100 -26.41 0.52 -11.91
N ALA A 101 -25.17 0.37 -11.43
CA ALA A 101 -24.05 0.09 -12.31
C ALA A 101 -24.17 -1.26 -13.02
N GLY A 102 -24.84 -2.25 -12.39
CA GLY A 102 -25.13 -3.55 -13.00
C GLY A 102 -23.87 -4.20 -13.57
N ASP A 103 -23.89 -4.56 -14.85
CA ASP A 103 -22.75 -5.20 -15.53
C ASP A 103 -21.49 -4.31 -15.61
N ARG A 104 -21.64 -2.98 -15.43
CA ARG A 104 -20.55 -2.01 -15.42
C ARG A 104 -20.03 -1.71 -14.01
N ILE A 105 -20.26 -2.60 -13.04
CA ILE A 105 -19.84 -2.40 -11.64
C ILE A 105 -18.34 -2.09 -11.46
N THR A 106 -17.49 -2.64 -12.34
CA THR A 106 -16.04 -2.39 -12.32
C THR A 106 -15.64 -1.03 -12.91
N ASP A 107 -16.56 -0.37 -13.62
CA ASP A 107 -16.39 1.00 -14.13
C ASP A 107 -16.93 2.05 -13.13
N LEU A 108 -17.56 1.60 -12.02
CA LEU A 108 -17.97 2.44 -10.90
C LEU A 108 -16.85 2.52 -9.86
N TYR A 109 -16.18 3.67 -9.81
CA TYR A 109 -15.11 3.94 -8.87
C TYR A 109 -15.63 4.73 -7.66
N ILE A 110 -15.71 4.07 -6.51
CA ILE A 110 -16.14 4.72 -5.26
C ILE A 110 -15.04 5.65 -4.76
N GLY A 111 -15.39 6.91 -4.51
CA GLY A 111 -14.44 7.92 -4.06
C GLY A 111 -13.96 7.71 -2.64
N ILE A 112 -12.64 7.69 -2.44
CA ILE A 112 -11.99 7.36 -1.17
C ILE A 112 -11.02 8.48 -0.79
N ASP A 113 -11.41 9.39 0.10
CA ASP A 113 -10.54 10.52 0.51
C ASP A 113 -9.62 10.10 1.65
N VAL A 114 -8.34 9.90 1.34
CA VAL A 114 -7.31 9.53 2.34
C VAL A 114 -7.13 10.64 3.39
N TRP A 115 -7.51 11.89 3.12
CA TRP A 115 -7.48 12.94 4.14
C TRP A 115 -8.69 12.93 5.08
N GLY A 116 -9.75 12.18 4.76
CA GLY A 116 -10.88 12.00 5.66
C GLY A 116 -11.92 13.13 5.67
N ARG A 117 -11.94 14.04 4.69
CA ARG A 117 -12.84 15.20 4.72
C ARG A 117 -14.27 14.79 4.37
N ASN A 118 -15.16 14.79 5.36
CA ASN A 118 -16.54 14.30 5.22
C ASN A 118 -16.61 12.90 4.59
N PHE A 119 -15.71 12.02 5.03
CA PHE A 119 -15.48 10.71 4.44
C PHE A 119 -15.91 9.58 5.38
N PHE A 120 -16.41 8.48 4.82
CA PHE A 120 -16.69 7.26 5.56
C PHE A 120 -15.40 6.72 6.20
N GLY A 121 -15.46 6.22 7.43
CA GLY A 121 -14.28 5.76 8.17
C GLY A 121 -13.32 6.86 8.66
N GLY A 122 -13.35 8.07 8.08
CA GLY A 122 -12.54 9.22 8.55
C GLY A 122 -11.15 9.34 7.94
N GLY A 123 -10.80 8.54 6.93
CA GLY A 123 -9.55 8.65 6.17
C GLY A 123 -8.30 8.16 6.92
N GLU A 124 -7.14 8.65 6.54
CA GLU A 124 -5.84 8.33 7.14
C GLU A 124 -5.61 6.81 7.17
N PHE A 125 -5.21 6.25 8.31
CA PHE A 125 -5.12 4.80 8.48
C PHE A 125 -6.47 4.08 8.61
N ASN A 126 -7.57 4.82 8.85
CA ASN A 126 -8.93 4.29 8.78
C ASN A 126 -9.44 4.13 7.34
N THR A 127 -8.68 4.53 6.32
CA THR A 127 -9.08 4.43 4.90
C THR A 127 -9.54 3.01 4.50
N GLN A 128 -8.97 1.97 5.12
CA GLN A 128 -9.35 0.58 4.90
C GLN A 128 -10.84 0.28 5.17
N GLU A 129 -11.48 1.01 6.09
CA GLU A 129 -12.90 0.82 6.42
C GLU A 129 -13.79 1.13 5.21
N ALA A 130 -13.52 2.26 4.55
CA ALA A 130 -14.27 2.68 3.37
C ALA A 130 -13.96 1.82 2.14
N VAL A 131 -12.71 1.39 2.00
CA VAL A 131 -12.30 0.42 0.97
C VAL A 131 -13.08 -0.90 1.15
N GLY A 132 -13.21 -1.39 2.38
CA GLY A 132 -13.96 -2.61 2.69
C GLY A 132 -15.42 -2.54 2.24
N VAL A 133 -16.10 -1.41 2.48
CA VAL A 133 -17.48 -1.20 2.02
C VAL A 133 -17.58 -1.25 0.49
N ALA A 134 -16.75 -0.49 -0.21
CA ALA A 134 -16.78 -0.45 -1.67
C ALA A 134 -16.45 -1.83 -2.28
N HIS A 135 -15.45 -2.52 -1.74
CA HIS A 135 -15.04 -3.84 -2.18
C HIS A 135 -16.13 -4.89 -1.94
N ALA A 136 -16.84 -4.85 -0.81
CA ALA A 136 -17.93 -5.78 -0.50
C ALA A 136 -19.09 -5.69 -1.51
N HIS A 137 -19.27 -4.55 -2.17
CA HIS A 137 -20.22 -4.36 -3.26
C HIS A 137 -19.65 -4.63 -4.65
N GLY A 138 -18.41 -5.14 -4.76
CA GLY A 138 -17.74 -5.43 -6.03
C GLY A 138 -17.34 -4.18 -6.82
N CYS A 139 -17.40 -3.00 -6.22
CA CYS A 139 -17.07 -1.74 -6.89
C CYS A 139 -15.55 -1.55 -7.02
N SER A 140 -15.15 -0.75 -8.01
CA SER A 140 -13.78 -0.26 -8.11
C SER A 140 -13.51 0.86 -7.10
N LEU A 141 -12.23 1.08 -6.80
CA LEU A 141 -11.78 2.05 -5.80
C LEU A 141 -11.11 3.23 -6.48
N ALA A 142 -11.42 4.45 -6.07
CA ALA A 142 -10.65 5.61 -6.47
C ALA A 142 -10.10 6.35 -5.25
N ILE A 143 -8.84 6.04 -4.98
CA ILE A 143 -8.06 6.52 -3.84
C ILE A 143 -7.60 7.95 -4.14
N PHE A 144 -8.23 8.90 -3.47
CA PHE A 144 -7.96 10.31 -3.60
C PHE A 144 -6.92 10.78 -2.57
N ALA A 145 -5.93 11.54 -3.08
CA ALA A 145 -4.86 12.16 -2.31
C ALA A 145 -4.04 11.21 -1.38
N PRO A 146 -3.54 10.06 -1.90
CA PRO A 146 -2.72 9.14 -1.11
C PRO A 146 -1.35 9.71 -0.70
N ALA A 147 -0.93 10.86 -1.28
CA ALA A 147 0.27 11.58 -0.87
C ALA A 147 0.23 12.11 0.57
N TRP A 148 -0.91 11.98 1.27
CA TRP A 148 -1.05 12.20 2.72
C TRP A 148 0.08 11.56 3.54
N THR A 149 0.61 10.39 3.11
CA THR A 149 1.71 9.69 3.79
C THR A 149 3.00 10.52 3.85
N HIS A 150 3.18 11.43 2.91
CA HIS A 150 4.29 12.40 2.83
C HIS A 150 3.88 13.78 3.35
N GLU A 151 2.69 14.25 2.99
CA GLU A 151 2.23 15.63 3.25
C GLU A 151 1.78 15.88 4.70
N ALA A 152 1.22 14.89 5.38
CA ALA A 152 0.64 15.03 6.72
C ALA A 152 1.59 14.58 7.84
N MET A 153 2.90 14.56 7.59
CA MET A 153 3.89 14.23 8.61
C MET A 153 3.96 15.33 9.66
N SER A 154 3.82 14.94 10.93
CA SER A 154 3.90 15.83 12.08
C SER A 154 4.87 15.26 13.11
N ARG A 155 5.67 16.15 13.71
CA ARG A 155 6.60 15.83 14.81
C ARG A 155 6.02 16.19 16.18
N GLU A 156 4.84 16.81 16.22
CA GLU A 156 4.18 17.19 17.47
C GLU A 156 3.56 15.95 18.12
N LYS A 157 3.96 15.64 19.36
CA LYS A 157 3.50 14.44 20.08
C LYS A 157 1.99 14.40 20.35
N THR A 158 1.33 15.54 20.23
CA THR A 158 -0.12 15.71 20.40
C THR A 158 -0.89 15.60 19.09
N ASP A 159 -0.20 15.60 17.95
CA ASP A 159 -0.81 15.43 16.63
C ASP A 159 -1.19 13.97 16.43
N ALA A 160 -2.35 13.74 15.83
CA ALA A 160 -2.83 12.40 15.58
C ALA A 160 -2.15 11.68 14.41
N ASN A 161 -1.40 12.43 13.58
CA ASN A 161 -0.55 11.89 12.53
C ASN A 161 0.86 11.51 13.02
N VAL A 162 1.15 11.67 14.32
CA VAL A 162 2.43 11.27 14.89
C VAL A 162 2.57 9.75 14.88
N VAL A 163 3.77 9.26 14.55
CA VAL A 163 4.11 7.84 14.67
C VAL A 163 4.59 7.59 16.10
N ALA A 164 3.91 6.72 16.83
CA ALA A 164 4.32 6.34 18.18
C ALA A 164 5.61 5.51 18.14
N MET A 165 6.45 5.65 19.17
CA MET A 165 7.73 4.92 19.29
C MET A 165 8.70 5.17 18.12
N ALA A 166 8.55 6.30 17.41
CA ALA A 166 9.43 6.64 16.31
C ALA A 166 10.88 6.89 16.78
N GLU A 167 11.07 7.23 18.06
CA GLU A 167 12.38 7.29 18.71
C GLU A 167 13.18 5.97 18.62
N ASP A 168 12.52 4.83 18.43
CA ASP A 168 13.21 3.53 18.31
C ASP A 168 13.71 3.24 16.88
N LEU A 169 13.27 4.01 15.87
CA LEU A 169 13.86 3.97 14.52
C LEU A 169 15.32 4.50 14.52
N VAL A 170 15.71 5.23 15.57
CA VAL A 170 16.90 6.09 15.69
C VAL A 170 18.18 5.32 16.05
N SER A 171 18.17 3.98 16.15
CA SER A 171 19.36 3.24 16.63
C SER A 171 20.64 3.40 15.78
N MET A 172 20.64 4.14 14.66
CA MET A 172 21.83 4.42 13.84
C MET A 172 22.00 5.87 13.34
N SER A 173 21.07 6.81 13.58
CA SER A 173 21.23 8.23 13.17
C SER A 173 20.66 9.16 14.24
N THR A 174 21.33 10.28 14.54
CA THR A 174 20.93 11.22 15.60
C THR A 174 19.64 11.98 15.33
N ASP A 175 19.05 11.81 14.14
CA ASP A 175 17.75 12.37 13.74
C ASP A 175 16.94 11.30 13.01
N ILE A 176 15.62 11.25 13.26
CA ILE A 176 14.69 10.51 12.42
C ILE A 176 14.60 11.26 11.09
N ASP A 177 15.01 10.62 10.00
CA ASP A 177 14.84 11.17 8.66
C ASP A 177 13.35 11.17 8.30
N ASP A 178 12.80 12.32 7.86
CA ASP A 178 11.42 12.44 7.39
C ASP A 178 11.15 11.44 6.26
N CYS A 179 12.18 11.05 5.49
CA CYS A 179 12.07 9.97 4.52
C CYS A 179 11.68 8.63 5.18
N GLN A 180 12.29 8.23 6.30
CA GLN A 180 11.98 6.95 6.95
C GLN A 180 10.54 6.92 7.48
N LEU A 181 10.07 8.02 8.07
CA LEU A 181 8.69 8.15 8.54
C LEU A 181 7.71 8.08 7.38
N PHE A 182 7.97 8.80 6.29
CA PHE A 182 7.17 8.72 5.07
C PHE A 182 7.06 7.27 4.59
N LEU A 183 8.19 6.55 4.50
CA LEU A 183 8.20 5.17 4.01
C LEU A 183 7.43 4.21 4.92
N LEU A 184 7.53 4.39 6.23
CA LEU A 184 6.76 3.60 7.19
C LEU A 184 5.25 3.85 7.02
N ARG A 185 4.84 5.11 6.91
CA ARG A 185 3.43 5.50 6.70
C ARG A 185 2.89 5.00 5.36
N ASP A 186 3.68 5.15 4.29
CA ASP A 186 3.31 4.70 2.95
C ASP A 186 3.13 3.19 2.92
N ARG A 187 4.07 2.44 3.48
CA ARG A 187 3.95 0.99 3.65
C ARG A 187 2.74 0.59 4.49
N ALA A 188 2.48 1.28 5.60
CA ALA A 188 1.33 0.95 6.45
C ALA A 188 -0.01 1.22 5.76
N LEU A 189 -0.15 2.36 5.09
CA LEU A 189 -1.34 2.68 4.31
C LEU A 189 -1.54 1.68 3.17
N TRP A 190 -0.56 1.54 2.28
CA TRP A 190 -0.73 0.65 1.13
C TRP A 190 -0.82 -0.82 1.52
N GLY A 191 -0.17 -1.23 2.61
CA GLY A 191 -0.27 -2.57 3.17
C GLY A 191 -1.67 -2.90 3.72
N SER A 192 -2.40 -1.91 4.23
CA SER A 192 -3.80 -2.11 4.66
C SER A 192 -4.79 -2.11 3.49
N LEU A 193 -4.46 -1.42 2.39
CA LEU A 193 -5.29 -1.41 1.18
C LEU A 193 -5.03 -2.62 0.27
N TRP A 194 -3.80 -3.13 0.24
CA TRP A 194 -3.37 -4.22 -0.65
C TRP A 194 -4.31 -5.44 -0.68
N PRO A 195 -4.88 -5.90 0.46
CA PRO A 195 -5.85 -7.00 0.48
C PRO A 195 -7.03 -6.88 -0.49
N PHE A 196 -7.42 -5.65 -0.81
CA PHE A 196 -8.57 -5.32 -1.65
C PHE A 196 -8.19 -4.97 -3.09
N LEU A 197 -6.89 -4.96 -3.40
CA LEU A 197 -6.35 -4.55 -4.69
C LEU A 197 -5.90 -5.76 -5.50
N ASN A 198 -6.16 -5.71 -6.82
CA ASN A 198 -5.52 -6.62 -7.74
C ASN A 198 -4.05 -6.23 -7.91
N THR A 199 -3.16 -7.23 -7.86
CA THR A 199 -1.72 -7.02 -8.08
C THR A 199 -1.39 -7.20 -9.54
N ARG A 200 -0.97 -6.13 -10.20
CA ARG A 200 -0.37 -6.18 -11.53
C ARG A 200 1.02 -6.75 -11.45
N VAL A 201 1.30 -7.60 -12.42
CA VAL A 201 2.52 -8.37 -12.46
C VAL A 201 3.30 -8.04 -13.73
N PRO A 202 4.65 -8.03 -13.69
CA PRO A 202 5.43 -8.06 -14.91
C PRO A 202 5.19 -9.41 -15.63
N THR A 203 4.97 -9.36 -16.94
CA THR A 203 4.53 -10.51 -17.76
C THR A 203 5.47 -10.85 -18.91
N ALA A 204 6.57 -10.12 -19.08
CA ALA A 204 7.49 -10.31 -20.19
C ALA A 204 8.95 -10.40 -19.74
N LEU A 205 9.67 -11.34 -20.36
CA LEU A 205 11.12 -11.40 -20.35
C LEU A 205 11.67 -10.70 -21.61
N PRO A 206 12.88 -10.12 -21.54
CA PRO A 206 13.76 -10.02 -20.37
C PRO A 206 13.30 -8.98 -19.34
N PHE A 207 13.45 -9.31 -18.05
CA PHE A 207 13.06 -8.45 -16.90
C PHE A 207 14.28 -8.11 -16.05
N LYS A 208 14.39 -6.85 -15.60
CA LYS A 208 15.46 -6.40 -14.70
C LYS A 208 15.01 -5.29 -13.76
N THR A 209 15.61 -5.27 -12.58
CA THR A 209 15.54 -4.15 -11.64
C THR A 209 16.74 -4.18 -10.70
N SER A 210 17.27 -3.00 -10.36
CA SER A 210 18.15 -2.78 -9.22
C SER A 210 17.38 -2.20 -8.02
N PHE A 211 16.05 -2.13 -8.12
CA PHE A 211 15.15 -1.50 -7.17
C PHE A 211 15.43 0.00 -7.00
N CYS A 212 15.93 0.64 -8.06
CA CYS A 212 16.10 2.09 -8.05
C CYS A 212 14.74 2.79 -7.97
N ARG A 213 14.60 3.70 -7.01
CA ARG A 213 13.36 4.45 -6.78
C ARG A 213 13.23 5.71 -7.65
N GLY A 214 14.19 5.95 -8.52
CA GLY A 214 14.27 7.18 -9.30
C GLY A 214 14.82 8.36 -8.50
N LEU A 215 15.46 8.10 -7.35
CA LEU A 215 16.15 9.08 -6.52
C LEU A 215 17.30 8.42 -5.76
N GLY A 216 18.16 9.23 -5.18
CA GLY A 216 19.18 8.78 -4.23
C GLY A 216 20.15 9.89 -3.84
N VAL A 217 20.94 9.63 -2.79
CA VAL A 217 22.01 10.53 -2.33
C VAL A 217 23.20 10.57 -3.29
N LYS A 218 23.38 9.49 -4.07
CA LYS A 218 24.38 9.36 -5.14
C LYS A 218 23.75 8.64 -6.31
N ARG A 219 24.27 8.88 -7.51
CA ARG A 219 23.93 8.09 -8.71
C ARG A 219 25.08 7.16 -9.04
N ARG A 220 24.76 5.89 -9.28
CA ARG A 220 25.73 4.82 -9.55
C ARG A 220 25.43 4.05 -10.82
N MET A 221 26.48 3.48 -11.40
CA MET A 221 26.43 2.54 -12.50
C MET A 221 27.50 1.48 -12.29
N TYR A 222 27.09 0.21 -12.27
CA TYR A 222 27.95 -0.93 -11.93
C TYR A 222 28.73 -0.74 -10.61
N GLY A 223 28.12 -0.08 -9.63
CA GLY A 223 28.71 0.26 -8.33
C GLY A 223 29.53 1.56 -8.33
N GLU A 224 29.97 2.05 -9.48
CA GLU A 224 30.75 3.29 -9.61
C GLU A 224 29.87 4.51 -9.35
N VAL A 225 30.39 5.49 -8.60
CA VAL A 225 29.70 6.76 -8.37
C VAL A 225 29.81 7.64 -9.62
N LEU A 226 28.73 7.71 -10.40
CA LEU A 226 28.59 8.63 -11.54
C LEU A 226 28.36 10.08 -11.09
N CYS A 227 27.56 10.26 -10.03
CA CYS A 227 27.26 11.56 -9.46
C CYS A 227 27.27 11.46 -7.94
N ASN A 228 28.15 12.24 -7.30
CA ASN A 228 28.28 12.32 -5.85
C ASN A 228 27.41 13.46 -5.27
N ALA A 229 26.17 13.57 -5.74
CA ALA A 229 25.20 14.56 -5.26
C ALA A 229 23.79 13.94 -5.26
N PRO A 230 22.89 14.43 -4.37
CA PRO A 230 21.50 14.02 -4.38
C PRO A 230 20.84 14.27 -5.74
N TRP A 231 19.93 13.38 -6.11
CA TRP A 231 19.21 13.47 -7.36
C TRP A 231 17.83 12.84 -7.27
N TYR A 232 16.94 13.33 -8.13
CA TYR A 232 15.62 12.79 -8.34
C TYR A 232 15.29 12.86 -9.82
N ASN A 233 14.91 11.74 -10.42
CA ASN A 233 14.37 11.65 -11.77
C ASN A 233 13.57 10.34 -11.92
N LEU A 234 12.24 10.45 -11.94
CA LEU A 234 11.30 9.33 -12.08
C LEU A 234 11.53 8.45 -13.31
N ARG A 235 12.18 8.96 -14.36
CA ARG A 235 12.55 8.13 -15.54
C ARG A 235 13.50 6.98 -15.19
N HIS A 236 14.17 7.06 -14.05
CA HIS A 236 15.08 6.04 -13.54
C HIS A 236 14.45 5.18 -12.45
N GLN A 237 13.18 5.43 -12.08
CA GLN A 237 12.47 4.50 -11.21
C GLN A 237 12.26 3.18 -11.95
N GLN A 238 12.59 2.10 -11.28
CA GLN A 238 12.48 0.73 -11.77
C GLN A 238 11.46 -0.03 -10.93
N TYR A 239 11.11 -1.24 -11.37
CA TYR A 239 10.18 -2.11 -10.64
C TYR A 239 10.60 -2.27 -9.18
N GLN A 240 9.66 -1.95 -8.30
CA GLN A 240 9.74 -2.21 -6.86
C GLN A 240 9.09 -3.58 -6.57
N PRO A 241 9.39 -4.22 -5.43
CA PRO A 241 8.68 -5.43 -5.02
C PRO A 241 7.16 -5.22 -5.05
N ASN A 242 6.42 -6.18 -5.61
CA ASN A 242 4.95 -6.09 -5.78
C ASN A 242 4.20 -7.06 -4.86
N SER A 243 4.73 -7.29 -3.66
CA SER A 243 4.12 -8.19 -2.69
C SER A 243 4.24 -7.60 -1.29
N ALA A 244 3.09 -7.38 -0.65
CA ALA A 244 2.99 -6.83 0.71
C ALA A 244 2.93 -7.95 1.76
N HIS A 245 3.92 -8.85 1.77
CA HIS A 245 4.00 -9.95 2.74
C HIS A 245 5.23 -9.82 3.64
N GLY A 246 5.00 -9.97 4.95
CA GLY A 246 6.07 -10.11 5.95
C GLY A 246 5.97 -9.14 7.13
N PRO A 247 6.93 -9.20 8.06
CA PRO A 247 7.13 -8.15 9.05
C PRO A 247 7.42 -6.82 8.36
N HIS A 248 6.83 -5.75 8.86
CA HIS A 248 6.97 -4.43 8.26
C HIS A 248 7.56 -3.39 9.21
N GLY A 249 8.02 -3.81 10.39
CA GLY A 249 8.58 -2.91 11.40
C GLY A 249 7.56 -1.94 12.03
N TYR A 250 6.26 -2.14 11.76
CA TYR A 250 5.20 -1.28 12.27
C TYR A 250 4.03 -2.08 12.87
N LEU A 251 3.27 -1.37 13.69
CA LEU A 251 1.98 -1.75 14.22
C LEU A 251 0.93 -0.74 13.78
N LEU A 252 -0.11 -1.22 13.11
CA LEU A 252 -1.29 -0.44 12.78
C LEU A 252 -2.44 -0.90 13.68
N SER A 253 -2.90 -0.04 14.57
CA SER A 253 -3.96 -0.37 15.51
C SER A 253 -4.67 0.86 16.05
N SER A 254 -5.69 0.68 16.89
CA SER A 254 -6.39 1.81 17.48
C SER A 254 -5.46 2.70 18.31
N SER A 255 -5.67 4.01 18.25
CA SER A 255 -4.88 4.97 19.01
C SER A 255 -4.95 4.71 20.51
N ASP A 256 -6.11 4.25 21.01
CA ASP A 256 -6.31 3.90 22.41
C ASP A 256 -5.48 2.68 22.82
N ASP A 257 -5.39 1.66 21.96
CA ASP A 257 -4.55 0.48 22.24
C ASP A 257 -3.07 0.84 22.17
N ILE A 258 -2.65 1.63 21.18
CA ILE A 258 -1.26 2.12 21.10
C ILE A 258 -0.90 2.93 22.35
N GLN A 259 -1.79 3.79 22.85
CA GLN A 259 -1.56 4.58 24.06
C GLN A 259 -1.56 3.73 25.33
N ARG A 260 -2.51 2.80 25.46
CA ARG A 260 -2.56 1.84 26.58
C ARG A 260 -1.27 1.03 26.62
N ASP A 261 -0.83 0.55 25.46
CA ASP A 261 0.31 -0.35 25.37
C ASP A 261 1.66 0.38 25.48
N ARG A 262 1.71 1.69 25.18
CA ARG A 262 2.86 2.55 25.50
C ARG A 262 3.15 2.59 27.01
N ASN A 263 2.11 2.48 27.84
CA ASN A 263 2.23 2.49 29.30
C ASN A 263 2.55 1.10 29.88
N THR A 264 2.39 0.03 29.09
CA THR A 264 2.76 -1.34 29.46
C THR A 264 4.02 -1.74 28.71
N ASP A 265 5.12 -1.18 29.22
CA ASP A 265 6.52 -1.33 28.78
C ASP A 265 6.98 -2.80 28.53
N TYR A 266 6.20 -3.81 28.93
CA TYR A 266 6.46 -5.24 28.75
C TYR A 266 5.85 -5.87 27.48
N LEU A 267 4.79 -5.30 26.89
CA LEU A 267 4.10 -5.90 25.73
C LEU A 267 4.93 -5.85 24.44
N TYR A 268 5.76 -4.80 24.30
CA TYR A 268 6.64 -4.59 23.15
C TYR A 268 8.10 -4.95 23.41
N LYS A 269 8.45 -5.37 24.65
CA LYS A 269 9.79 -5.85 25.01
C LYS A 269 9.91 -7.39 24.99
N ASP A 270 8.80 -8.12 25.07
CA ASP A 270 8.76 -9.58 24.91
C ASP A 270 8.26 -9.95 23.50
N GLY A 271 9.06 -10.71 22.74
CA GLY A 271 8.69 -11.17 21.41
C GLY A 271 7.37 -11.95 21.38
N LYS A 272 6.98 -12.61 22.49
CA LYS A 272 5.66 -13.27 22.59
C LYS A 272 4.49 -12.29 22.67
N GLY A 273 4.67 -11.10 23.22
CA GLY A 273 3.64 -10.04 23.28
C GLY A 273 3.35 -9.48 21.89
N ILE A 274 4.41 -9.14 21.15
CA ILE A 274 4.35 -8.68 19.76
C ILE A 274 3.67 -9.72 18.85
N LEU A 275 4.07 -11.00 18.97
CA LEU A 275 3.47 -12.08 18.18
C LEU A 275 1.98 -12.29 18.46
N ARG A 276 1.54 -12.19 19.73
CA ARG A 276 0.12 -12.29 20.08
C ARG A 276 -0.71 -11.16 19.48
N TYR A 277 -0.19 -9.94 19.51
CA TYR A 277 -0.85 -8.78 18.93
C TYR A 277 -0.90 -8.83 17.39
N ARG A 278 0.16 -9.34 16.77
CA ARG A 278 0.17 -9.58 15.32
C ARG A 278 -0.80 -10.66 14.91
N ALA A 279 -0.92 -11.72 15.70
CA ALA A 279 -1.84 -12.81 15.42
C ALA A 279 -3.31 -12.33 15.47
N SER A 280 -3.68 -11.39 16.37
CA SER A 280 -5.03 -10.81 16.36
C SER A 280 -5.27 -9.94 15.12
N PHE A 281 -4.29 -9.14 14.71
CA PHE A 281 -4.39 -8.31 13.49
C PHE A 281 -4.39 -9.15 12.20
N GLN A 282 -3.54 -10.18 12.09
CA GLN A 282 -3.51 -11.10 10.96
C GLN A 282 -4.78 -11.95 10.86
N ARG A 283 -5.37 -12.33 12.00
CA ARG A 283 -6.68 -13.00 12.02
C ARG A 283 -7.77 -12.06 11.49
N SER A 284 -7.72 -10.77 11.82
CA SER A 284 -8.60 -9.76 11.19
C SER A 284 -8.33 -9.60 9.68
N ARG A 285 -7.07 -9.63 9.21
CA ARG A 285 -6.74 -9.68 7.76
C ARG A 285 -7.27 -10.95 7.08
N GLN A 286 -7.18 -12.10 7.72
CA GLN A 286 -7.74 -13.37 7.20
C GLN A 286 -9.26 -13.37 7.19
N GLU A 287 -9.90 -12.73 8.17
CA GLU A 287 -11.35 -12.47 8.22
C GLU A 287 -11.79 -11.52 7.09
N LEU A 288 -11.01 -10.48 6.81
CA LEU A 288 -11.16 -9.59 5.65
C LEU A 288 -10.98 -10.32 4.30
N HIS A 289 -10.04 -11.26 4.22
CA HIS A 289 -9.84 -12.11 3.04
C HIS A 289 -10.85 -13.27 2.92
N SER A 290 -11.58 -13.59 4.00
CA SER A 290 -12.64 -14.61 4.03
C SER A 290 -14.04 -14.00 4.02
N VAL A 291 -14.17 -12.73 3.62
CA VAL A 291 -15.43 -12.11 3.21
C VAL A 291 -15.93 -12.80 1.94
N ASN A 292 -16.42 -14.03 2.11
CA ASN A 292 -17.13 -14.78 1.09
C ASN A 292 -18.16 -15.74 1.70
N SER A 293 -18.69 -15.46 2.90
CA SER A 293 -19.81 -16.24 3.45
C SER A 293 -20.74 -15.53 4.42
N LYS A 294 -20.33 -14.48 5.16
CA LYS A 294 -21.25 -13.83 6.12
C LYS A 294 -22.21 -12.80 5.53
N MET A 295 -21.86 -12.12 4.44
CA MET A 295 -22.75 -11.11 3.83
C MET A 295 -23.74 -11.67 2.79
N ILE A 296 -23.53 -12.90 2.31
CA ILE A 296 -24.46 -13.57 1.39
C ILE A 296 -25.68 -14.15 2.15
N THR A 297 -25.51 -14.52 3.42
CA THR A 297 -26.61 -15.08 4.23
C THR A 297 -27.66 -14.05 4.65
N ASP A 298 -27.29 -12.77 4.81
CA ASP A 298 -28.23 -11.75 5.27
C ASP A 298 -29.11 -11.18 4.14
N ASN A 299 -28.69 -11.33 2.88
CA ASN A 299 -29.46 -10.87 1.70
C ASN A 299 -30.47 -11.90 1.17
N ASN A 300 -30.46 -13.14 1.67
CA ASN A 300 -31.41 -14.19 1.26
C ASN A 300 -32.65 -14.31 2.17
N MET A 301 -32.85 -13.39 3.14
CA MET A 301 -34.05 -13.40 4.01
C MET A 301 -35.21 -12.53 3.53
N ILE A 302 -35.20 -12.06 2.28
CA ILE A 302 -36.37 -11.38 1.66
C ILE A 302 -36.64 -11.99 0.27
N ALA A 303 -36.90 -13.28 0.23
CA ALA A 303 -37.69 -13.92 -0.81
C ALA A 303 -38.26 -15.23 -0.26
N ASP A 304 -39.48 -15.55 -0.67
CA ASP A 304 -40.19 -16.82 -0.47
C ASP A 304 -40.99 -16.96 0.84
N ASN A 305 -42.09 -16.20 0.90
CA ASN A 305 -43.35 -16.72 1.43
C ASN A 305 -44.04 -17.50 0.31
N GLU A 306 -44.11 -18.83 0.42
CA GLU A 306 -45.32 -19.65 0.23
C GLU A 306 -45.00 -21.16 0.34
N ASP A 307 -45.84 -21.84 1.14
CA ASP A 307 -46.16 -23.27 1.12
C ASP A 307 -45.07 -24.35 1.31
N ASN A 308 -45.00 -24.92 2.52
CA ASN A 308 -45.67 -26.21 2.79
C ASN A 308 -45.49 -26.74 4.23
N LEU A 309 -46.55 -27.40 4.68
CA LEU A 309 -46.72 -28.09 5.95
C LEU A 309 -45.84 -29.35 6.12
N ASN A 310 -45.67 -29.70 7.41
CA ASN A 310 -45.64 -31.04 8.03
C ASN A 310 -44.31 -31.61 8.58
N THR A 311 -44.24 -31.55 9.92
CA THR A 311 -44.10 -32.65 10.92
C THR A 311 -42.76 -33.31 11.26
N ILE A 312 -42.57 -33.44 12.60
CA ILE A 312 -41.89 -34.51 13.39
C ILE A 312 -40.36 -34.35 13.53
N GLU A 313 -39.70 -34.49 14.69
CA GLU A 313 -39.99 -34.71 16.12
C GLU A 313 -38.67 -34.46 16.90
N ASP A 314 -38.80 -34.03 18.16
CA ASP A 314 -37.97 -34.32 19.35
C ASP A 314 -36.42 -34.41 19.26
N GLN A 315 -35.74 -33.59 20.09
CA GLN A 315 -35.24 -34.06 21.40
C GLN A 315 -34.78 -32.90 22.30
N LYS A 316 -35.31 -32.93 23.54
CA LYS A 316 -35.01 -32.07 24.70
C LYS A 316 -33.76 -32.58 25.44
N GLU A 317 -33.03 -31.68 26.11
CA GLU A 317 -32.84 -31.67 27.59
C GLU A 317 -32.02 -30.44 28.03
N TYR A 318 -32.64 -29.51 28.80
CA TYR A 318 -32.58 -29.30 30.28
C TYR A 318 -31.24 -28.70 30.77
N GLU A 319 -31.10 -27.73 31.69
CA GLU A 319 -31.88 -26.78 32.52
C GLU A 319 -30.76 -25.91 33.19
N LYS A 320 -30.90 -24.67 33.67
CA LYS A 320 -31.70 -24.26 34.83
C LYS A 320 -31.51 -22.77 35.13
N ASP A 321 -32.62 -22.14 35.52
CA ASP A 321 -32.78 -20.77 36.01
C ASP A 321 -32.03 -20.45 37.30
N LEU A 322 -31.80 -19.15 37.56
CA LEU A 322 -32.08 -18.50 38.85
C LEU A 322 -32.32 -17.00 38.63
N ALA A 323 -33.48 -16.54 39.10
CA ALA A 323 -34.07 -15.23 38.86
C ALA A 323 -33.82 -14.21 40.01
N GLU A 324 -33.74 -12.93 39.62
CA GLU A 324 -34.39 -11.72 40.22
C GLU A 324 -34.14 -11.29 41.70
N PRO A 325 -34.29 -9.98 42.07
CA PRO A 325 -35.44 -9.12 41.72
C PRO A 325 -35.21 -7.62 41.43
N GLU A 326 -36.24 -7.05 40.79
CA GLU A 326 -36.51 -5.64 40.54
C GLU A 326 -36.70 -4.78 41.81
N GLN A 327 -36.45 -3.47 41.69
CA GLN A 327 -37.23 -2.44 42.40
C GLN A 327 -37.29 -1.12 41.60
N SER A 328 -38.53 -0.70 41.31
CA SER A 328 -38.96 0.54 40.64
C SER A 328 -38.79 1.80 41.49
N LYS A 329 -38.67 2.99 40.86
CA LYS A 329 -39.52 4.19 41.10
C LYS A 329 -39.15 5.41 40.21
N HIS A 330 -40.08 5.78 39.33
CA HIS A 330 -40.68 7.11 39.10
C HIS A 330 -39.89 8.41 39.42
N GLU A 331 -39.73 9.30 38.41
CA GLU A 331 -40.43 10.60 38.23
C GLU A 331 -39.61 11.68 37.45
N SER A 332 -40.31 12.36 36.54
CA SER A 332 -40.04 13.66 35.87
C SER A 332 -41.21 14.58 36.31
N PRO A 333 -41.19 15.95 36.34
CA PRO A 333 -40.76 16.82 35.23
C PRO A 333 -40.22 18.25 35.51
N TRP A 334 -39.53 18.78 34.49
CA TRP A 334 -39.40 20.18 34.02
C TRP A 334 -39.65 21.37 34.97
N LYS A 335 -38.68 22.31 35.00
CA LYS A 335 -38.94 23.76 35.00
C LYS A 335 -37.73 24.62 34.59
N ASP A 336 -38.09 25.76 33.99
CA ASP A 336 -37.35 26.77 33.24
C ASP A 336 -36.29 27.61 33.98
N THR A 337 -35.64 28.48 33.17
CA THR A 337 -34.95 29.78 33.41
C THR A 337 -33.45 29.73 33.06
N ALA A 338 -32.98 30.37 31.97
CA ALA A 338 -32.85 31.80 31.64
C ALA A 338 -31.63 32.48 32.27
N ASP A 339 -31.06 33.42 31.51
CA ASP A 339 -29.96 34.36 31.79
C ASP A 339 -28.53 33.82 31.58
N ASP A 340 -27.55 34.57 31.06
CA ASP A 340 -27.46 35.77 30.22
C ASP A 340 -25.93 36.01 30.02
N HIS A 341 -25.57 37.02 29.24
CA HIS A 341 -24.24 37.67 29.12
C HIS A 341 -23.35 37.30 27.92
N GLU A 342 -23.61 38.06 26.86
CA GLU A 342 -22.77 39.17 26.37
C GLU A 342 -21.46 38.90 25.62
N GLU A 343 -21.45 39.53 24.45
CA GLU A 343 -20.43 39.69 23.43
C GLU A 343 -19.22 40.50 23.93
N GLU A 344 -18.06 40.30 23.29
CA GLU A 344 -17.32 41.47 22.79
C GLU A 344 -16.49 41.11 21.55
N VAL A 345 -16.67 41.93 20.52
CA VAL A 345 -16.04 41.89 19.20
C VAL A 345 -14.97 42.98 19.17
N GLU A 346 -13.74 42.64 18.77
CA GLU A 346 -12.78 43.64 18.29
C GLU A 346 -12.31 43.32 16.85
N LEU A 347 -12.56 44.30 15.98
CA LEU A 347 -12.12 44.40 14.59
C LEU A 347 -10.86 45.27 14.52
N GLY A 348 -9.82 44.82 13.80
CA GLY A 348 -8.64 45.66 13.58
C GLY A 348 -7.54 45.12 12.63
N ARG A 349 -7.82 45.14 11.31
CA ARG A 349 -6.93 45.40 10.15
C ARG A 349 -5.48 44.85 10.12
N SER A 350 -5.14 44.12 9.06
CA SER A 350 -4.50 44.70 7.84
C SER A 350 -4.14 43.62 6.81
N ASP A 351 -4.52 43.88 5.55
CA ASP A 351 -4.14 43.12 4.36
C ASP A 351 -2.65 43.28 4.05
N GLN A 352 -1.93 42.16 3.96
CA GLN A 352 -0.81 42.02 3.04
C GLN A 352 -1.01 40.75 2.21
N ASN A 353 -1.15 41.01 0.92
CA ASN A 353 -1.36 40.06 -0.15
C ASN A 353 -0.02 39.37 -0.44
N ASP A 354 0.12 38.11 -0.03
CA ASP A 354 1.27 37.27 -0.42
C ASP A 354 0.73 35.99 -1.07
N GLY A 355 1.07 35.82 -2.34
CA GLY A 355 0.58 34.77 -3.24
C GLY A 355 1.14 33.39 -2.92
N ARG A 356 0.92 32.88 -1.70
CA ARG A 356 1.13 31.47 -1.36
C ARG A 356 -0.16 30.72 -1.64
N GLY A 357 -0.11 29.76 -2.57
CA GLY A 357 -1.21 28.84 -2.81
C GLY A 357 -1.70 28.26 -1.49
N ARG A 358 -3.01 28.36 -1.23
CA ARG A 358 -3.63 27.79 -0.03
C ARG A 358 -3.35 26.28 -0.03
N SER A 359 -2.54 25.83 0.91
CA SER A 359 -2.29 24.41 1.19
C SER A 359 -3.62 23.68 1.39
N MET A 360 -3.69 22.39 1.00
CA MET A 360 -4.85 21.51 1.19
C MET A 360 -5.29 21.34 2.66
N MET A 361 -4.57 21.93 3.62
CA MET A 361 -4.84 21.89 5.06
C MET A 361 -6.17 22.53 5.49
N GLN A 362 -6.82 23.39 4.68
CA GLN A 362 -7.92 24.22 5.20
C GLN A 362 -9.11 24.37 4.25
N MET A 363 -9.81 23.27 3.98
CA MET A 363 -11.18 23.29 3.45
C MET A 363 -12.00 22.14 4.04
N SER A 364 -12.39 22.27 5.31
CA SER A 364 -13.30 21.34 5.99
C SER A 364 -14.57 22.08 6.42
N VAL A 365 -15.62 22.00 5.60
CA VAL A 365 -16.99 22.21 6.08
C VAL A 365 -17.47 20.86 6.59
N ASN A 366 -17.41 20.65 7.90
CA ASN A 366 -17.79 19.37 8.53
C ASN A 366 -19.31 19.15 8.44
N LEU A 367 -19.76 18.30 7.53
CA LEU A 367 -21.13 17.77 7.52
C LEU A 367 -21.10 16.39 8.19
N LYS A 368 -21.67 16.30 9.40
CA LYS A 368 -21.68 15.08 10.21
C LYS A 368 -22.65 14.04 9.64
N LEU A 369 -22.14 13.11 8.83
CA LEU A 369 -22.87 11.92 8.39
C LEU A 369 -22.37 10.70 9.21
N GLY A 370 -23.04 10.44 10.33
CA GLY A 370 -22.80 9.27 11.19
C GLY A 370 -23.27 9.45 12.63
N SER A 371 -23.88 8.41 13.18
CA SER A 371 -24.35 8.32 14.58
C SER A 371 -23.19 8.27 15.58
N LYS A 372 -23.44 8.75 16.80
CA LYS A 372 -22.51 8.91 17.93
C LYS A 372 -22.01 7.56 18.51
N GLY A 373 -21.26 6.79 17.73
CA GLY A 373 -20.29 5.83 18.27
C GLY A 373 -18.92 6.50 18.30
N THR A 374 -18.13 6.30 19.35
CA THR A 374 -16.70 6.65 19.37
C THR A 374 -16.04 5.93 18.20
N ARG A 375 -15.85 6.61 17.07
CA ARG A 375 -15.17 6.02 15.91
C ARG A 375 -13.73 5.70 16.34
N GLN A 376 -13.40 4.42 16.36
CA GLN A 376 -12.07 3.94 16.69
C GLN A 376 -11.08 4.49 15.66
N ARG A 377 -10.17 5.37 16.09
CA ARG A 377 -9.14 5.95 15.19
C ARG A 377 -7.95 5.01 15.16
N PHE A 378 -7.46 4.68 13.97
CA PHE A 378 -6.21 3.93 13.80
C PHE A 378 -5.02 4.88 13.83
N GLY A 379 -3.97 4.48 14.55
CA GLY A 379 -2.66 5.10 14.55
C GLY A 379 -1.58 4.11 14.13
N LEU A 380 -0.36 4.63 14.00
CA LEU A 380 0.82 3.87 13.62
C LEU A 380 1.85 3.93 14.75
N ALA A 381 2.41 2.78 15.11
CA ALA A 381 3.55 2.68 16.02
C ALA A 381 4.69 1.90 15.37
N CYS A 382 5.93 2.22 15.72
CA CYS A 382 7.07 1.37 15.39
C CYS A 382 7.07 0.15 16.33
N VAL A 383 7.56 -0.99 15.82
CA VAL A 383 7.79 -2.16 16.68
C VAL A 383 9.28 -2.19 17.06
N PRO A 384 9.64 -2.00 18.34
CA PRO A 384 11.04 -1.94 18.76
C PRO A 384 11.80 -3.22 18.41
N GLY A 385 12.98 -3.07 17.81
CA GLY A 385 13.87 -4.19 17.47
C GLY A 385 13.44 -5.03 16.26
N GLU A 386 12.28 -4.73 15.67
CA GLU A 386 11.82 -5.38 14.46
C GLU A 386 12.22 -4.58 13.22
N ARG A 387 12.77 -5.28 12.22
CA ARG A 387 13.11 -4.69 10.93
C ARG A 387 12.36 -5.38 9.82
N GLU A 388 12.11 -4.63 8.77
CA GLU A 388 11.61 -5.17 7.52
C GLU A 388 12.62 -6.15 6.94
N CYS A 389 12.14 -7.25 6.35
CA CYS A 389 13.03 -8.18 5.67
C CYS A 389 13.76 -7.51 4.48
N LEU A 390 13.07 -6.60 3.78
CA LEU A 390 13.60 -5.80 2.68
C LEU A 390 13.43 -4.33 2.98
N GLU A 391 14.53 -3.62 3.06
CA GLU A 391 14.55 -2.19 3.32
C GLU A 391 15.20 -1.46 2.16
N VAL A 392 14.73 -0.24 1.87
CA VAL A 392 15.36 0.60 0.86
C VAL A 392 16.70 1.11 1.37
N TYR A 393 17.75 0.89 0.60
CA TYR A 393 19.11 1.31 0.93
C TYR A 393 19.63 2.30 -0.12
N GLN A 394 20.10 3.47 0.31
CA GLN A 394 20.52 4.55 -0.58
C GLN A 394 22.03 4.85 -0.52
N ASP A 395 22.73 4.45 0.53
CA ASP A 395 24.16 4.74 0.70
C ASP A 395 25.02 4.03 -0.35
N ASP A 396 24.57 2.85 -0.78
CA ASP A 396 25.19 2.06 -1.83
C ASP A 396 24.15 1.42 -2.75
N SER A 397 24.50 1.27 -4.03
CA SER A 397 23.66 0.60 -5.02
C SER A 397 24.49 0.21 -6.25
N PHE A 398 24.08 -0.85 -6.95
CA PHE A 398 24.77 -1.26 -8.17
C PHE A 398 24.44 -0.33 -9.34
N ASN A 399 23.15 -0.09 -9.59
CA ASN A 399 22.67 0.82 -10.62
C ASN A 399 21.60 1.75 -10.05
N GLY A 400 21.66 3.04 -10.39
CA GLY A 400 20.69 4.03 -9.94
C GLY A 400 21.10 4.68 -8.63
N GLY A 401 20.15 4.83 -7.70
CA GLY A 401 20.35 5.60 -6.46
C GLY A 401 19.86 4.88 -5.21
N SER A 402 19.32 3.68 -5.37
CA SER A 402 18.87 2.83 -4.28
C SER A 402 18.89 1.36 -4.69
N CYS A 403 18.98 0.48 -3.70
CA CYS A 403 18.76 -0.95 -3.83
C CYS A 403 18.00 -1.48 -2.60
N LEU A 404 17.86 -2.80 -2.50
CA LEU A 404 17.29 -3.43 -1.30
C LEU A 404 18.40 -3.91 -0.37
N ARG A 405 18.34 -3.50 0.90
CA ARG A 405 19.05 -4.13 2.01
C ARG A 405 18.19 -5.28 2.52
N ILE A 406 18.78 -6.47 2.57
CA ILE A 406 18.14 -7.64 3.16
C ILE A 406 18.55 -7.70 4.62
N ASN A 407 17.60 -7.48 5.52
CA ASN A 407 17.89 -7.61 6.95
C ASN A 407 17.85 -9.10 7.33
N PRO A 408 18.76 -9.56 8.21
CA PRO A 408 18.64 -10.90 8.78
C PRO A 408 17.29 -10.98 9.50
N SER A 409 16.64 -12.16 9.50
CA SER A 409 15.42 -12.33 10.30
C SER A 409 15.73 -11.91 11.72
N ASP A 410 14.89 -11.07 12.29
CA ASP A 410 14.92 -10.89 13.72
C ASP A 410 14.79 -12.25 14.44
N ASN A 411 15.16 -12.26 15.71
CA ASN A 411 14.95 -13.45 16.54
C ASN A 411 13.49 -13.58 17.00
N LEU A 412 12.57 -12.77 16.46
CA LEU A 412 11.17 -12.72 16.89
C LEU A 412 10.35 -13.79 16.17
N ASP A 413 10.52 -13.96 14.86
CA ASP A 413 9.81 -15.00 14.09
C ASP A 413 10.62 -15.59 12.94
N HIS A 414 10.66 -16.91 12.82
CA HIS A 414 11.28 -17.59 11.68
C HIS A 414 10.54 -17.35 10.36
N ALA A 415 9.23 -17.04 10.39
CA ALA A 415 8.46 -16.66 9.20
C ALA A 415 8.97 -15.34 8.58
N HIS A 416 9.68 -14.51 9.35
CA HIS A 416 10.35 -13.29 8.87
C HIS A 416 11.54 -13.58 7.92
N ARG A 417 11.91 -14.85 7.72
CA ARG A 417 12.97 -15.28 6.79
C ARG A 417 12.52 -15.39 5.33
N HIS A 418 11.22 -15.29 5.05
CA HIS A 418 10.68 -15.48 3.71
C HIS A 418 9.94 -14.22 3.29
N THR A 419 10.48 -13.54 2.28
CA THR A 419 9.83 -12.40 1.64
C THR A 419 9.66 -12.69 0.15
N ARG A 420 8.48 -12.39 -0.37
CA ARG A 420 8.22 -12.49 -1.80
C ARG A 420 8.57 -11.16 -2.45
N LEU A 421 9.56 -11.18 -3.33
CA LEU A 421 9.94 -10.01 -4.13
C LEU A 421 8.90 -9.72 -5.21
N PHE A 422 8.60 -10.74 -6.01
CA PHE A 422 7.72 -10.61 -7.16
C PHE A 422 6.70 -11.73 -7.22
N HIS A 423 5.47 -11.36 -7.58
CA HIS A 423 4.54 -12.21 -8.30
C HIS A 423 4.60 -11.81 -9.78
N CYS A 424 4.83 -12.78 -10.68
CA CYS A 424 5.11 -12.56 -12.10
C CYS A 424 4.64 -13.74 -12.95
N ASP A 425 4.23 -13.44 -14.19
CA ASP A 425 3.78 -14.42 -15.18
C ASP A 425 4.72 -14.41 -16.39
N PHE A 426 5.91 -15.00 -16.21
CA PHE A 426 6.88 -15.11 -17.28
C PHE A 426 6.76 -16.44 -18.02
N TYR A 427 6.52 -16.37 -19.33
CA TYR A 427 6.59 -17.54 -20.20
C TYR A 427 8.02 -17.77 -20.68
N CYS A 428 8.62 -18.87 -20.27
CA CYS A 428 9.94 -19.31 -20.71
C CYS A 428 9.81 -20.57 -21.57
N LYS A 429 10.28 -20.52 -22.83
CA LYS A 429 10.16 -21.64 -23.76
C LYS A 429 11.17 -22.76 -23.52
N ASP A 430 12.39 -22.39 -23.19
CA ASP A 430 13.53 -23.31 -23.16
C ASP A 430 14.39 -23.02 -21.93
N THR A 431 15.27 -22.02 -22.01
CA THR A 431 16.23 -21.72 -20.95
C THR A 431 15.93 -20.36 -20.30
N LEU A 432 15.82 -20.36 -18.97
CA LEU A 432 15.76 -19.14 -18.16
C LEU A 432 17.15 -18.80 -17.63
N ILE A 433 17.63 -17.60 -17.96
CA ILE A 433 18.87 -17.05 -17.40
C ILE A 433 18.49 -16.11 -16.26
N VAL A 434 19.11 -16.30 -15.10
CA VAL A 434 18.93 -15.41 -13.94
C VAL A 434 20.28 -14.86 -13.53
N CYS A 435 20.38 -13.54 -13.40
CA CYS A 435 21.55 -12.82 -12.90
C CYS A 435 21.15 -12.04 -11.65
N VAL A 436 21.95 -12.16 -10.59
CA VAL A 436 21.61 -11.65 -9.26
C VAL A 436 22.83 -10.94 -8.73
N VAL A 437 22.72 -9.62 -8.58
CA VAL A 437 23.84 -8.80 -8.12
C VAL A 437 23.66 -8.50 -6.64
N THR A 438 24.62 -8.92 -5.81
CA THR A 438 24.60 -8.77 -4.35
C THR A 438 25.86 -8.07 -3.84
N LYS A 439 25.78 -7.51 -2.65
CA LYS A 439 26.94 -6.98 -1.93
C LYS A 439 26.77 -7.24 -0.45
N GLU A 440 27.77 -7.88 0.14
CA GLU A 440 27.78 -8.17 1.57
C GLU A 440 28.06 -6.90 2.38
N LEU A 441 27.31 -6.72 3.46
CA LEU A 441 27.56 -5.63 4.41
C LEU A 441 28.72 -5.99 5.34
N SER A 442 29.53 -5.00 5.68
CA SER A 442 30.64 -5.18 6.63
C SER A 442 30.14 -5.77 7.96
N GLY A 443 30.78 -6.84 8.44
CA GLY A 443 30.39 -7.57 9.65
C GLY A 443 29.39 -8.71 9.43
N PHE A 444 28.92 -8.92 8.19
CA PHE A 444 27.94 -9.96 7.84
C PHE A 444 28.44 -10.91 6.75
N ILE A 445 29.73 -11.24 6.75
CA ILE A 445 30.42 -12.05 5.71
C ILE A 445 29.89 -13.48 5.53
N GLU A 446 29.14 -13.99 6.51
CA GLU A 446 28.52 -15.33 6.42
C GLU A 446 27.12 -15.29 5.79
N GLN A 447 26.60 -14.10 5.46
CA GLN A 447 25.29 -13.94 4.84
C GLN A 447 25.35 -14.26 3.35
N PHE A 448 24.40 -15.05 2.88
CA PHE A 448 24.20 -15.35 1.48
C PHE A 448 22.71 -15.25 1.14
N LEU A 449 22.41 -15.04 -0.14
CA LEU A 449 21.05 -14.95 -0.65
C LEU A 449 20.72 -16.18 -1.49
N ASN A 450 19.70 -16.93 -1.09
CA ASN A 450 19.06 -17.89 -1.99
C ASN A 450 17.80 -17.27 -2.59
N ILE A 451 17.57 -17.49 -3.88
CA ILE A 451 16.34 -17.05 -4.55
C ILE A 451 15.50 -18.26 -4.88
N GLU A 452 14.26 -18.24 -4.39
CA GLU A 452 13.28 -19.28 -4.61
C GLU A 452 12.38 -18.89 -5.77
N LEU A 453 12.45 -19.64 -6.87
CA LEU A 453 11.59 -19.49 -8.02
C LEU A 453 10.49 -20.55 -7.95
N PHE A 454 9.24 -20.09 -7.90
CA PHE A 454 8.06 -20.93 -7.98
C PHE A 454 7.47 -20.78 -9.39
N MET A 455 7.46 -21.87 -10.15
CA MET A 455 7.04 -21.87 -11.56
C MET A 455 6.21 -23.11 -11.89
N LYS A 456 5.69 -23.16 -13.11
CA LYS A 456 5.02 -24.34 -13.64
C LYS A 456 5.80 -24.90 -14.81
N ASP A 457 5.94 -26.22 -14.86
CA ASP A 457 6.59 -26.91 -15.97
C ASP A 457 5.68 -26.96 -17.23
N ALA A 458 6.18 -27.53 -18.32
CA ALA A 458 5.44 -27.68 -19.58
C ALA A 458 4.17 -28.55 -19.46
N ARG A 459 4.02 -29.31 -18.37
CA ARG A 459 2.83 -30.13 -18.05
C ARG A 459 1.93 -29.45 -17.01
N ASN A 460 2.16 -28.18 -16.72
CA ASN A 460 1.44 -27.38 -15.72
C ASN A 460 1.59 -27.92 -14.28
N GLN A 461 2.68 -28.64 -13.99
CA GLN A 461 3.02 -29.12 -12.65
C GLN A 461 3.88 -28.08 -11.92
N ASP A 462 3.68 -27.96 -10.61
CA ASP A 462 4.46 -27.04 -9.79
C ASP A 462 5.94 -27.48 -9.76
N LEU A 463 6.81 -26.52 -9.98
CA LEU A 463 8.27 -26.67 -10.00
C LEU A 463 8.87 -25.59 -9.11
N LYS A 464 9.74 -26.01 -8.19
CA LYS A 464 10.49 -25.11 -7.33
C LYS A 464 11.98 -25.15 -7.71
N ALA A 465 12.53 -24.01 -8.15
CA ALA A 465 13.97 -23.88 -8.40
C ALA A 465 14.61 -22.95 -7.36
N THR A 466 15.61 -23.45 -6.64
CA THR A 466 16.37 -22.68 -5.66
C THR A 466 17.71 -22.27 -6.24
N LEU A 467 17.89 -20.98 -6.49
CA LEU A 467 19.17 -20.41 -6.89
C LEU A 467 20.04 -20.21 -5.66
N ILE A 468 21.18 -20.88 -5.60
CA ILE A 468 22.08 -20.84 -4.44
C ILE A 468 23.10 -19.72 -4.62
N GLY A 469 23.06 -18.69 -3.76
CA GLY A 469 23.98 -17.54 -3.83
C GLY A 469 25.32 -17.76 -3.14
N ARG A 470 25.80 -19.00 -3.05
CA ARG A 470 27.09 -19.37 -2.44
C ARG A 470 27.74 -20.55 -3.14
N SER A 471 29.05 -20.65 -3.04
CA SER A 471 29.79 -21.85 -3.48
C SER A 471 29.62 -22.98 -2.46
N LEU A 472 29.33 -24.20 -2.93
CA LEU A 472 29.23 -25.40 -2.09
C LEU A 472 30.46 -26.29 -2.32
N SER A 473 31.08 -26.77 -1.24
CA SER A 473 32.31 -27.58 -1.27
C SER A 473 32.12 -29.03 -1.73
N GLN A 474 30.87 -29.47 -1.90
CA GLN A 474 30.52 -30.71 -2.60
C GLN A 474 29.29 -30.42 -3.47
N PRO A 475 29.35 -30.64 -4.79
CA PRO A 475 28.14 -30.73 -5.59
C PRO A 475 27.49 -32.05 -5.19
N GLU A 476 26.65 -32.05 -4.15
CA GLU A 476 25.69 -33.14 -4.00
C GLU A 476 24.94 -33.20 -5.32
N ALA A 477 25.18 -34.28 -6.06
CA ALA A 477 24.66 -34.49 -7.39
C ALA A 477 23.19 -34.03 -7.43
N VAL A 478 22.89 -33.12 -8.35
CA VAL A 478 21.54 -32.65 -8.66
C VAL A 478 20.67 -33.90 -8.82
N LYS A 479 19.97 -34.27 -7.75
CA LYS A 479 18.90 -35.24 -7.80
C LYS A 479 17.66 -34.38 -7.94
N GLU A 480 17.00 -34.50 -9.09
CA GLU A 480 15.54 -34.38 -9.08
C GLU A 480 15.06 -35.35 -7.99
N ASN A 481 14.82 -34.82 -6.79
CA ASN A 481 14.07 -35.56 -5.82
C ASN A 481 12.65 -35.66 -6.38
N SER A 482 11.95 -36.74 -6.07
CA SER A 482 10.56 -37.02 -6.44
C SER A 482 9.54 -35.95 -5.97
N SER A 483 10.00 -34.80 -5.47
CA SER A 483 9.25 -33.68 -4.93
C SER A 483 9.24 -32.42 -5.82
N GLY A 484 9.77 -32.46 -7.06
CA GLY A 484 9.70 -31.32 -7.99
C GLY A 484 10.57 -30.12 -7.61
N MET A 485 11.71 -30.35 -6.95
CA MET A 485 12.65 -29.31 -6.52
C MET A 485 13.97 -29.41 -7.30
N VAL A 486 14.47 -28.28 -7.79
CA VAL A 486 15.73 -28.15 -8.54
C VAL A 486 16.66 -27.19 -7.81
N LEU A 487 17.91 -27.60 -7.59
CA LEU A 487 18.95 -26.73 -7.05
C LEU A 487 19.81 -26.20 -8.20
N VAL A 488 19.97 -24.88 -8.28
CA VAL A 488 20.75 -24.20 -9.32
C VAL A 488 21.95 -23.53 -8.68
N LEU A 489 23.15 -23.99 -9.06
CA LEU A 489 24.42 -23.43 -8.59
C LEU A 489 24.89 -22.30 -9.52
N PRO A 490 25.68 -21.33 -9.01
CA PRO A 490 26.30 -20.32 -9.85
C PRO A 490 27.18 -20.96 -10.91
N LEU A 491 27.17 -20.40 -12.13
CA LEU A 491 28.07 -20.85 -13.18
C LEU A 491 29.51 -20.44 -12.89
N GLU A 492 30.44 -21.38 -13.05
CA GLU A 492 31.87 -21.06 -12.98
C GLU A 492 32.26 -20.15 -14.15
N ILE A 493 32.90 -19.02 -13.86
CA ILE A 493 33.32 -18.00 -14.84
C ILE A 493 34.24 -18.58 -15.92
N THR A 494 35.03 -19.59 -15.57
CA THR A 494 35.95 -20.28 -16.49
C THR A 494 35.26 -21.32 -17.37
N SER A 495 34.02 -21.70 -17.06
CA SER A 495 33.30 -22.76 -17.75
C SER A 495 32.88 -22.37 -19.17
N GLN A 496 32.85 -23.37 -20.07
CA GLN A 496 32.38 -23.18 -21.44
C GLN A 496 30.91 -22.68 -21.50
N PRO A 497 29.95 -23.24 -20.72
CA PRO A 497 28.58 -22.75 -20.70
C PRO A 497 28.46 -21.27 -20.30
N PHE A 498 29.27 -20.81 -19.33
CA PHE A 498 29.29 -19.40 -18.95
C PHE A 498 29.75 -18.51 -20.11
N ARG A 499 30.83 -18.89 -20.81
CA ARG A 499 31.34 -18.12 -21.97
C ARG A 499 30.34 -18.05 -23.11
N GLU A 500 29.61 -19.13 -23.37
CA GLU A 500 28.56 -19.18 -24.39
C GLU A 500 27.37 -18.29 -24.01
N MET A 501 26.91 -18.36 -22.77
CA MET A 501 25.88 -17.47 -22.23
C MET A 501 26.31 -16.00 -22.33
N GLN A 502 27.52 -15.68 -21.89
CA GLN A 502 28.07 -14.33 -21.94
C GLN A 502 28.10 -13.80 -23.38
N LYS A 503 28.58 -14.61 -24.34
CA LYS A 503 28.57 -14.25 -25.76
C LYS A 503 27.14 -14.02 -26.27
N TYR A 504 26.19 -14.88 -25.88
CA TYR A 504 24.79 -14.71 -26.26
C TYR A 504 24.21 -13.39 -25.75
N LEU A 505 24.39 -13.07 -24.46
CA LEU A 505 23.89 -11.84 -23.85
C LEU A 505 24.50 -10.60 -24.51
N LEU A 506 25.81 -10.60 -24.77
CA LEU A 506 26.47 -9.47 -25.43
C LEU A 506 25.97 -9.23 -26.87
N LEU A 507 25.67 -10.29 -27.62
CA LEU A 507 25.25 -10.20 -29.01
C LEU A 507 23.75 -9.93 -29.18
N ASN A 508 22.92 -10.51 -28.32
CA ASN A 508 21.46 -10.51 -28.50
C ASN A 508 20.72 -9.65 -27.47
N GLU A 509 21.25 -9.52 -26.25
CA GLU A 509 20.55 -8.90 -25.10
C GLU A 509 21.47 -7.94 -24.34
N SER A 510 22.20 -7.08 -25.07
CA SER A 510 23.27 -6.25 -24.49
C SER A 510 22.79 -5.31 -23.38
N ALA A 511 21.52 -4.90 -23.41
CA ALA A 511 20.88 -4.11 -22.36
C ALA A 511 20.70 -4.86 -21.02
N PHE A 512 20.81 -6.20 -21.02
CA PHE A 512 20.68 -7.08 -19.86
C PHE A 512 22.01 -7.71 -19.44
N TYR A 513 23.08 -7.45 -20.19
CA TYR A 513 24.42 -7.86 -19.80
C TYR A 513 24.89 -7.10 -18.55
N VAL A 514 25.45 -7.84 -17.59
CA VAL A 514 26.05 -7.29 -16.37
C VAL A 514 27.55 -7.64 -16.35
N PRO A 515 28.43 -6.63 -16.26
CA PRO A 515 29.87 -6.86 -16.11
C PRO A 515 30.19 -7.56 -14.80
N LEU A 516 30.97 -8.64 -14.84
CA LEU A 516 31.42 -9.36 -13.65
C LEU A 516 32.42 -8.54 -12.82
N GLU A 517 33.38 -7.93 -13.51
CA GLU A 517 34.44 -7.17 -12.87
C GLU A 517 33.91 -5.81 -12.42
N ASN A 518 33.98 -5.57 -11.12
CA ASN A 518 33.73 -4.26 -10.54
C ASN A 518 34.65 -4.07 -9.33
N SER A 519 35.22 -2.87 -9.18
CA SER A 519 36.11 -2.53 -8.06
C SER A 519 35.35 -2.13 -6.79
N PHE A 520 34.03 -2.32 -6.77
CA PHE A 520 33.13 -1.75 -5.76
C PHE A 520 32.53 -2.81 -4.82
N GLY A 521 33.00 -4.06 -4.90
CA GLY A 521 32.65 -5.15 -3.98
C GLY A 521 31.25 -5.72 -4.20
N TRP A 522 30.68 -5.59 -5.40
CA TRP A 522 29.48 -6.30 -5.80
C TRP A 522 29.84 -7.66 -6.39
N THR A 523 29.05 -8.68 -6.08
CA THR A 523 29.09 -10.02 -6.67
C THR A 523 27.97 -10.11 -7.69
N VAL A 524 28.25 -10.61 -8.88
CA VAL A 524 27.32 -10.67 -10.03
C VAL A 524 26.89 -12.11 -10.32
#